data_AF-A0A1S8CXH9-F1
#
_entry.id   AF-A0A1S8CXH9-F1
#
_cell.length_a   1.000
_cell.length_b   1.000
_cell.length_c   1.000
_cell.angle_alpha   90.00
_cell.angle_beta   90.00
_cell.angle_gamma   90.00
#
_symmetry.space_group_name_H-M   'P 1'
#
loop_
_entity.id
_entity.type
_entity.pdbx_description
1 polymer ?
#
loop_
_entity_poly.entity_id
_entity_poly.type
_entity_poly.pdbx_seq_one_letter_code
_entity_poly.pdbx_strand_id
1 'polypeptide(L)'
;MIFILAALYFSPSYAAFNNLTPEKLALAQQIVTLDNSRKMLQATIKSVMEQTRSKLPPDTPETFFSNLEQNIDQEKMLNDLVQAYGSIYSEQDMKALIAFYQSAEGQQVATKFPDIVIKLAELSSNVFSEALHKTLQQSQPSPAP
;
A
#
# COMPACT_ATOMS: atom_id res chain seq x y z
N MET A 1 11.50 5.31 -2.10
CA MET A 1 12.39 5.78 -3.18
C MET A 1 11.50 6.45 -4.21
N ILE A 2 11.55 7.79 -4.27
CA ILE A 2 10.66 8.61 -5.10
C ILE A 2 11.29 8.69 -6.49
N PHE A 3 10.64 8.14 -7.51
CA PHE A 3 11.02 8.41 -8.90
C PHE A 3 10.44 9.77 -9.29
N ILE A 4 11.20 10.85 -9.03
CA ILE A 4 10.97 12.15 -9.68
C ILE A 4 11.67 12.09 -11.03
N LEU A 5 10.94 11.70 -12.08
CA LEU A 5 11.32 12.04 -13.44
C LEU A 5 10.64 13.36 -13.80
N ALA A 6 11.40 14.43 -13.65
CA ALA A 6 11.02 15.76 -14.11
C ALA A 6 11.06 15.79 -15.64
N ALA A 7 9.92 15.57 -16.28
CA ALA A 7 9.67 16.00 -17.65
C ALA A 7 8.84 17.28 -17.59
N LEU A 8 9.50 18.42 -17.86
CA LEU A 8 8.88 19.71 -18.09
C LEU A 8 8.08 19.65 -19.40
N TYR A 9 6.78 19.34 -19.29
CA TYR A 9 5.79 19.74 -20.28
C TYR A 9 4.70 20.54 -19.56
N PHE A 10 4.53 21.79 -19.99
CA PHE A 10 3.33 22.56 -19.72
C PHE A 10 2.11 21.72 -20.14
N SER A 11 1.18 21.46 -19.23
CA SER A 11 -0.14 20.94 -19.58
C SER A 11 -1.20 21.59 -18.70
N PRO A 12 -2.19 22.29 -19.28
CA PRO A 12 -3.30 22.84 -18.53
C PRO A 12 -4.23 21.68 -18.17
N SER A 13 -4.47 21.42 -16.89
CA SER A 13 -5.77 20.92 -16.41
C SER A 13 -5.75 20.59 -14.91
N TYR A 14 -5.74 21.63 -14.08
CA TYR A 14 -6.37 21.51 -12.75
C TYR A 14 -7.87 21.13 -12.86
N ALA A 15 -8.46 21.21 -14.06
CA ALA A 15 -9.81 20.75 -14.37
C ALA A 15 -9.95 19.21 -14.56
N ALA A 16 -8.86 18.43 -14.61
CA ALA A 16 -8.93 16.98 -14.81
C ALA A 16 -9.18 16.18 -13.52
N PHE A 17 -9.09 16.83 -12.35
CA PHE A 17 -9.22 16.17 -11.04
C PHE A 17 -10.66 15.77 -10.65
N ASN A 18 -11.68 16.09 -11.47
CA ASN A 18 -13.09 15.79 -11.18
C ASN A 18 -13.84 14.98 -12.27
N ASN A 19 -13.13 14.29 -13.17
CA ASN A 19 -13.77 13.51 -14.24
C ASN A 19 -13.63 12.00 -14.02
N LEU A 20 -14.22 11.49 -12.93
CA LEU A 20 -14.35 10.03 -12.74
C LEU A 20 -15.42 9.50 -13.69
N THR A 21 -15.01 9.09 -14.89
CA THR A 21 -15.91 8.53 -15.92
C THR A 21 -16.05 7.01 -15.78
N PRO A 22 -17.13 6.41 -16.33
CA PRO A 22 -17.24 4.95 -16.42
C PRO A 22 -16.05 4.28 -17.13
N GLU A 23 -15.46 4.94 -18.14
CA GLU A 23 -14.28 4.43 -18.84
C GLU A 23 -13.05 4.39 -17.91
N LYS A 24 -12.80 5.46 -17.15
CA LYS A 24 -11.69 5.46 -16.17
C LYS A 24 -11.91 4.42 -15.08
N LEU A 25 -13.14 4.21 -14.61
CA LEU A 25 -13.44 3.14 -13.64
C LEU A 25 -13.16 1.75 -14.23
N ALA A 26 -13.54 1.50 -15.48
CA ALA A 26 -13.24 0.23 -16.14
C ALA A 26 -11.73 -0.01 -16.31
N LEU A 27 -10.97 1.03 -16.66
CA LEU A 27 -9.50 0.95 -16.76
C LEU A 27 -8.86 0.73 -15.37
N ALA A 28 -9.36 1.41 -14.33
CA ALA A 28 -8.87 1.23 -12.96
C ALA A 28 -9.09 -0.21 -12.49
N GLN A 29 -10.26 -0.79 -12.79
CA GLN A 29 -10.56 -2.19 -12.48
C GLN A 29 -9.56 -3.15 -13.16
N GLN A 30 -9.19 -2.87 -14.41
CA GLN A 30 -8.18 -3.65 -15.12
C GLN A 30 -6.80 -3.52 -14.47
N ILE A 31 -6.37 -2.31 -14.10
CA ILE A 31 -5.09 -2.08 -13.42
C ILE A 31 -5.02 -2.89 -12.13
N VAL A 32 -6.03 -2.76 -11.26
CA VAL A 32 -6.11 -3.48 -9.96
C VAL A 32 -6.07 -5.00 -10.13
N THR A 33 -6.52 -5.51 -11.28
CA THR A 33 -6.47 -6.94 -11.61
C THR A 33 -5.07 -7.35 -12.08
N LEU A 34 -4.38 -6.49 -12.82
CA LEU A 34 -3.08 -6.78 -13.43
C LEU A 34 -1.90 -6.56 -12.47
N ASP A 35 -1.99 -5.59 -11.57
CA ASP A 35 -0.88 -5.16 -10.69
C ASP A 35 -0.81 -5.93 -9.35
N ASN A 36 -1.66 -6.96 -9.16
CA ASN A 36 -1.83 -7.72 -7.93
C ASN A 36 -2.30 -6.90 -6.70
N SER A 37 -2.96 -5.76 -6.91
CA SER A 37 -3.50 -4.91 -5.83
C SER A 37 -4.37 -5.67 -4.82
N ARG A 38 -5.17 -6.66 -5.25
CA ARG A 38 -5.97 -7.49 -4.33
C ARG A 38 -5.10 -8.28 -3.35
N LYS A 39 -3.98 -8.85 -3.81
CA LYS A 39 -3.04 -9.59 -2.96
C LYS A 39 -2.36 -8.65 -1.96
N MET A 40 -2.00 -7.45 -2.41
CA MET A 40 -1.45 -6.41 -1.54
C MET A 40 -2.44 -5.98 -0.46
N LEU A 41 -3.71 -5.75 -0.83
CA LEU A 41 -4.77 -5.42 0.14
C LEU A 41 -4.94 -6.51 1.20
N GLN A 42 -4.96 -7.78 0.80
CA GLN A 42 -5.02 -8.92 1.72
C GLN A 42 -3.81 -8.98 2.65
N ALA A 43 -2.60 -8.75 2.12
CA ALA A 43 -1.38 -8.71 2.92
C ALA A 43 -1.40 -7.56 3.94
N THR A 44 -1.92 -6.39 3.55
CA THR A 44 -2.13 -5.25 4.45
C THR A 44 -3.12 -5.59 5.55
N ILE A 45 -4.28 -6.16 5.23
CA ILE A 45 -5.28 -6.58 6.23
C ILE A 45 -4.66 -7.57 7.21
N LYS A 46 -3.93 -8.57 6.71
CA LYS A 46 -3.24 -9.55 7.56
C LYS A 46 -2.24 -8.87 8.51
N SER A 47 -1.41 -7.95 8.01
CA SER A 47 -0.44 -7.23 8.83
C SER A 47 -1.12 -6.37 9.89
N VAL A 48 -2.23 -5.71 9.55
CA VAL A 48 -3.03 -4.94 10.53
C VAL A 48 -3.59 -5.88 11.59
N MET A 49 -4.16 -7.03 11.21
CA MET A 49 -4.68 -8.03 12.14
C MET A 49 -3.60 -8.57 13.09
N GLU A 50 -2.39 -8.82 12.59
CA GLU A 50 -1.25 -9.25 13.40
C GLU A 50 -0.82 -8.16 14.40
N GLN A 51 -0.78 -6.90 13.96
CA GLN A 51 -0.50 -5.76 14.84
C GLN A 51 -1.62 -5.50 15.86
N THR A 52 -2.87 -5.77 15.50
CA THR A 52 -3.99 -5.68 16.44
C THR A 52 -3.90 -6.78 17.49
N ARG A 53 -3.61 -8.02 17.09
CA ARG A 53 -3.38 -9.14 18.01
C ARG A 53 -2.29 -8.83 19.04
N SER A 54 -1.17 -8.23 18.62
CA SER A 54 -0.07 -7.92 19.54
C SER A 54 -0.37 -6.79 20.55
N LYS A 55 -1.41 -5.98 20.29
CA LYS A 55 -1.83 -4.87 21.15
C LYS A 55 -2.98 -5.21 22.09
N LEU A 56 -3.68 -6.31 21.84
CA LEU A 56 -4.81 -6.75 22.66
C LEU A 56 -4.35 -7.73 23.76
N PRO A 57 -5.15 -7.89 24.84
CA PRO A 57 -4.86 -8.87 25.88
C PRO A 57 -4.64 -10.28 25.31
N PRO A 58 -3.68 -11.05 25.82
CA PRO A 58 -3.32 -12.37 25.27
C PRO A 58 -4.44 -13.41 25.41
N ASP A 59 -5.42 -13.17 26.28
CA ASP A 59 -6.62 -13.98 26.50
C ASP A 59 -7.80 -13.59 25.60
N THR A 60 -7.62 -12.63 24.68
CA THR A 60 -8.64 -12.26 23.69
C THR A 60 -9.03 -13.50 22.85
N PRO A 61 -10.31 -13.89 22.81
CA PRO A 61 -10.74 -15.09 22.10
C PRO A 61 -10.49 -15.03 20.59
N GLU A 62 -10.12 -16.14 19.96
CA GLU A 62 -9.95 -16.19 18.48
C GLU A 62 -11.21 -15.79 17.71
N THR A 63 -12.39 -16.02 18.27
CA THR A 63 -13.67 -15.60 17.68
C THR A 63 -13.75 -14.08 17.51
N PHE A 64 -13.12 -13.29 18.39
CA PHE A 64 -13.04 -11.84 18.22
C PHE A 64 -12.28 -11.49 16.94
N PHE A 65 -11.12 -12.11 16.70
CA PHE A 65 -10.30 -11.84 15.52
C PHE A 65 -10.97 -12.31 14.24
N SER A 66 -11.62 -13.47 14.24
CA SER A 66 -12.41 -13.92 13.09
C SER A 66 -13.56 -12.97 12.78
N ASN A 67 -14.29 -12.51 13.80
CA ASN A 67 -15.38 -11.54 13.62
C ASN A 67 -14.85 -10.19 13.13
N LEU A 68 -13.72 -9.72 13.67
CA LEU A 68 -13.08 -8.49 13.23
C LEU A 68 -12.69 -8.58 11.75
N GLU A 69 -12.06 -9.66 11.32
CA GLU A 69 -11.69 -9.89 9.92
C GLU A 69 -12.93 -9.94 9.00
N GLN A 70 -14.01 -10.59 9.44
CA GLN A 70 -15.29 -10.62 8.70
C GLN A 70 -15.97 -9.26 8.60
N ASN A 71 -15.77 -8.38 9.59
CA ASN A 71 -16.33 -7.03 9.58
C ASN A 71 -15.52 -6.05 8.71
N ILE A 72 -14.35 -6.46 8.18
CA ILE A 72 -13.60 -5.67 7.21
C ILE A 72 -14.30 -5.79 5.85
N ASP A 73 -14.85 -4.69 5.38
CA ASP A 73 -15.45 -4.60 4.04
C ASP A 73 -14.36 -4.52 2.96
N GLN A 74 -13.82 -5.68 2.59
CA GLN A 74 -12.74 -5.79 1.60
C GLN A 74 -13.16 -5.31 0.22
N GLU A 75 -14.43 -5.52 -0.15
CA GLU A 75 -14.95 -5.10 -1.46
C GLU A 75 -15.11 -3.59 -1.51
N LYS A 76 -15.57 -2.94 -0.42
CA LYS A 76 -15.52 -1.49 -0.33
C LYS A 76 -14.09 -0.96 -0.43
N MET A 77 -13.13 -1.54 0.29
CA MET A 77 -11.73 -1.10 0.20
C MET A 77 -11.17 -1.23 -1.22
N LEU A 78 -11.51 -2.32 -1.91
CA LEU A 78 -11.12 -2.50 -3.31
C LEU A 78 -11.77 -1.47 -4.23
N ASN A 79 -13.06 -1.18 -4.05
CA ASN A 79 -13.77 -0.17 -4.81
C ASN A 79 -13.21 1.24 -4.55
N ASP A 80 -12.85 1.56 -3.31
CA ASP A 80 -12.19 2.81 -2.96
C ASP A 80 -10.83 2.93 -3.70
N LEU A 81 -10.07 1.82 -3.82
CA LEU A 81 -8.82 1.79 -4.59
C LEU A 81 -9.04 1.98 -6.10
N VAL A 82 -10.08 1.36 -6.67
CA VAL A 82 -10.47 1.56 -8.07
C VAL A 82 -10.82 3.03 -8.33
N GLN A 83 -11.57 3.66 -7.42
CA GLN A 83 -11.89 5.08 -7.51
C GLN A 83 -10.64 5.96 -7.40
N ALA A 84 -9.68 5.60 -6.53
CA ALA A 84 -8.42 6.32 -6.41
C ALA A 84 -7.64 6.30 -7.73
N TYR A 85 -7.48 5.13 -8.36
CA TYR A 85 -6.85 5.03 -9.69
C TYR A 85 -7.56 5.90 -10.73
N GLY A 86 -8.89 5.81 -10.81
CA GLY A 86 -9.69 6.59 -11.76
C GLY A 86 -9.70 8.10 -11.47
N SER A 87 -9.38 8.54 -10.26
CA SER A 87 -9.30 9.95 -9.88
C SER A 87 -7.91 10.54 -10.06
N ILE A 88 -6.86 9.73 -9.87
CA ILE A 88 -5.47 10.17 -9.88
C ILE A 88 -4.86 10.15 -11.28
N TYR A 89 -5.06 9.08 -12.05
CA TYR A 89 -4.42 8.93 -13.35
C TYR A 89 -5.27 9.53 -14.47
N SER A 90 -4.63 10.03 -15.52
CA SER A 90 -5.33 10.30 -16.77
C SER A 90 -5.72 8.99 -17.47
N GLU A 91 -6.73 9.03 -18.33
CA GLU A 91 -7.12 7.84 -19.11
C GLU A 91 -5.96 7.30 -19.98
N GLN A 92 -5.16 8.21 -20.54
CA GLN A 92 -3.97 7.85 -21.33
C GLN A 92 -2.92 7.13 -20.48
N ASP A 93 -2.65 7.63 -19.27
CA ASP A 93 -1.70 6.99 -18.36
C ASP A 93 -2.20 5.62 -17.92
N MET A 94 -3.51 5.47 -17.68
CA MET A 94 -4.10 4.19 -17.31
C MET A 94 -3.97 3.17 -18.45
N LYS A 95 -4.22 3.58 -19.70
CA LYS A 95 -4.01 2.73 -20.88
C LYS A 95 -2.54 2.32 -21.03
N ALA A 96 -1.60 3.25 -20.80
CA ALA A 96 -0.17 2.94 -20.83
C ALA A 96 0.25 1.99 -19.70
N LEU A 97 -0.30 2.17 -18.49
CA LEU A 97 -0.03 1.31 -17.35
C LEU A 97 -0.55 -0.12 -17.56
N ILE A 98 -1.74 -0.26 -18.14
CA ILE A 98 -2.31 -1.55 -18.54
C ILE A 98 -1.40 -2.24 -19.56
N ALA A 99 -0.98 -1.52 -20.61
CA ALA A 99 -0.09 -2.07 -21.62
C ALA A 99 1.25 -2.54 -21.03
N PHE A 100 1.79 -1.77 -20.09
CA PHE A 100 2.99 -2.18 -19.35
C PHE A 100 2.75 -3.44 -18.53
N TYR A 101 1.73 -3.50 -17.67
CA TYR A 101 1.46 -4.68 -16.84
C TYR A 101 1.03 -5.92 -17.63
N GLN A 102 0.61 -5.77 -18.88
CA GLN A 102 0.39 -6.88 -19.80
C GLN A 102 1.70 -7.45 -20.39
N SER A 103 2.80 -6.69 -20.36
CA SER A 103 4.12 -7.17 -20.81
C SER A 103 4.73 -8.18 -19.83
N ALA A 104 5.69 -8.98 -20.31
CA ALA A 104 6.39 -9.95 -19.46
C ALA A 104 7.14 -9.25 -18.30
N GLU A 105 7.78 -8.11 -18.59
CA GLU A 105 8.48 -7.29 -17.61
C GLU A 105 7.51 -6.66 -16.61
N GLY A 106 6.37 -6.14 -17.08
CA GLY A 106 5.34 -5.58 -16.21
C GLY A 106 4.77 -6.61 -15.25
N GLN A 107 4.48 -7.83 -15.71
CA GLN A 107 4.04 -8.93 -14.84
C GLN A 107 5.10 -9.32 -13.80
N GLN A 108 6.38 -9.31 -14.18
CA GLN A 108 7.48 -9.53 -13.24
C GLN A 108 7.51 -8.44 -12.17
N VAL A 109 7.32 -7.17 -12.56
CA VAL A 109 7.22 -6.05 -11.61
C VAL A 109 6.01 -6.21 -10.69
N ALA A 110 4.81 -6.46 -11.23
CA ALA A 110 3.60 -6.69 -10.44
C ALA A 110 3.73 -7.85 -9.44
N THR A 111 4.55 -8.84 -9.77
CA THR A 111 4.79 -9.99 -8.88
C THR A 111 5.80 -9.67 -7.78
N LYS A 112 6.92 -9.01 -8.12
CA LYS A 112 8.07 -8.83 -7.22
C LYS A 112 8.04 -7.55 -6.42
N PHE A 113 7.34 -6.52 -6.90
CA PHE A 113 7.30 -5.22 -6.22
C PHE A 113 6.67 -5.31 -4.82
N PRO A 114 5.60 -6.09 -4.57
CA PRO A 114 5.11 -6.31 -3.21
C PRO A 114 6.17 -6.86 -2.25
N ASP A 115 7.03 -7.78 -2.71
CA ASP A 115 8.11 -8.34 -1.88
C ASP A 115 9.16 -7.27 -1.53
N ILE A 116 9.44 -6.34 -2.45
CA ILE A 116 10.31 -5.18 -2.18
C ILE A 116 9.69 -4.28 -1.09
N VAL A 117 8.39 -4.03 -1.16
CA VAL A 117 7.67 -3.21 -0.16
C VAL A 117 7.71 -3.87 1.22
N ILE A 118 7.45 -5.18 1.29
CA ILE A 118 7.58 -5.97 2.53
C ILE A 118 9.01 -5.87 3.07
N LYS A 119 10.01 -6.05 2.20
CA LYS A 119 11.41 -5.97 2.59
C LYS A 119 11.78 -4.59 3.13
N LEU A 120 11.25 -3.54 2.52
CA LEU A 120 11.47 -2.17 2.98
C LEU A 120 10.88 -1.96 4.37
N ALA A 121 9.69 -2.46 4.65
CA ALA A 121 9.07 -2.36 5.97
C ALA A 121 9.91 -3.06 7.06
N GLU A 122 10.44 -4.27 6.78
CA GLU A 122 11.37 -4.97 7.69
C GLU A 122 12.62 -4.13 7.98
N LEU A 123 13.25 -3.59 6.92
CA LEU A 123 14.45 -2.77 7.05
C LEU A 123 14.18 -1.52 7.89
N SER A 124 13.06 -0.84 7.64
CA SER A 124 12.65 0.33 8.43
C SER A 124 12.40 0.00 9.90
N SER A 125 11.77 -1.15 10.19
CA SER A 125 11.58 -1.62 11.56
C SER A 125 12.90 -1.87 12.28
N ASN A 126 13.89 -2.46 11.61
CA ASN A 126 15.21 -2.72 12.19
C ASN A 126 15.95 -1.41 12.51
N VAL A 127 15.96 -0.46 11.56
CA VAL A 127 16.57 0.86 11.77
C VAL A 127 15.92 1.60 12.93
N PHE A 128 14.59 1.55 13.03
CA PHE A 128 13.86 2.17 14.13
C PHE A 128 14.17 1.53 15.48
N SER A 129 14.22 0.20 15.54
CA SER A 129 14.57 -0.56 16.76
C SER A 129 15.99 -0.22 17.24
N GLU A 130 16.96 -0.16 16.32
CA GLU A 130 18.34 0.23 16.65
C GLU A 130 18.42 1.66 17.20
N ALA A 131 17.72 2.61 16.55
CA ALA A 131 17.66 3.99 17.00
C ALA A 131 17.04 4.10 18.40
N LEU A 132 15.92 3.41 18.64
CA LEU A 132 15.26 3.35 19.95
C LEU A 132 16.21 2.80 21.03
N HIS A 133 16.89 1.68 20.74
CA HIS A 133 17.81 1.06 21.68
C HIS A 133 18.95 2.01 22.06
N LYS A 134 19.56 2.66 21.06
CA LYS A 134 20.62 3.64 21.27
C LYS A 134 20.15 4.83 22.12
N THR A 135 18.96 5.36 21.84
CA THR A 135 18.39 6.47 22.62
C THR A 135 18.10 6.05 24.07
N LEU A 136 17.59 4.85 24.32
CA LEU A 136 17.34 4.33 25.66
C LEU A 136 18.63 4.20 26.47
N GLN A 137 19.72 3.71 25.86
CA GLN A 137 21.04 3.63 26.51
C GLN A 137 21.57 5.03 26.90
N GLN A 138 21.41 6.02 26.02
CA GLN A 138 21.82 7.40 26.27
C GLN A 138 20.97 8.10 27.35
N SER A 139 19.74 7.63 27.55
CA SER A 139 18.77 8.24 28.48
C SER A 139 18.83 7.64 29.89
N GLN A 140 19.63 6.60 30.14
CA GLN A 140 19.83 6.09 31.49
C GLN A 140 20.74 7.05 32.28
N PRO A 141 20.35 7.46 33.50
CA PRO A 141 21.20 8.32 34.32
C PRO A 141 22.50 7.58 34.69
N SER A 142 23.63 8.29 34.67
CA SER A 142 24.91 7.75 35.17
C SER A 142 24.73 7.22 36.61
N PRO A 143 25.34 6.07 36.97
CA PRO A 143 25.35 5.61 38.35
C PRO A 143 25.97 6.69 39.24
N ALA A 144 25.35 6.95 40.39
CA ALA A 144 25.85 7.91 41.36
C ALA A 144 27.25 7.48 41.87
N PRO A 145 28.20 8.42 42.04
CA PRO A 145 29.56 8.14 42.50
C PRO A 145 29.61 7.63 43.94
#